data_AF-A0A800D909-F1
#
_entry.id   AF-A0A800D909-F1
#
_cell.length_a   1.000
_cell.length_b   1.000
_cell.length_c   1.000
_cell.angle_alpha   90.00
_cell.angle_beta   90.00
_cell.angle_gamma   90.00
#
_symmetry.space_group_name_H-M   'P 1'
#
loop_
_entity.id
_entity.type
_entity.pdbx_description
1 polymer ?
#
loop_
_entity_poly.entity_id
_entity_poly.type
_entity_poly.pdbx_seq_one_letter_code
_entity_poly.pdbx_strand_id
1 'polypeptide(L)'
;MPEFIMGCAQIMDRLKAKGMTVLLSTHDLNLAADRFDRVLLLNRRLIAHGAPDEVFCPEVLQQAYGGQLAIWEHERGLVMLGDGHCSMGEEGR
;
A
#
# COMPACT_ATOMS: atom_id res chain seq x y z
N MET A 1 -4.06 -4.26 14.50
CA MET A 1 -3.91 -5.73 14.48
C MET A 1 -2.61 -6.11 13.75
N PRO A 2 -1.42 -6.00 14.39
CA PRO A 2 -0.13 -6.16 13.68
C PRO A 2 0.37 -7.62 13.59
N GLU A 3 -0.08 -8.52 14.46
CA GLU A 3 0.55 -9.85 14.61
C GLU A 3 0.31 -10.80 13.43
N PHE A 4 -0.82 -10.69 12.74
CA PHE A 4 -1.16 -11.60 11.64
C PHE A 4 -0.32 -11.37 10.39
N ILE A 5 0.02 -10.10 10.11
CA ILE A 5 0.82 -9.71 8.94
C ILE A 5 2.27 -10.23 9.08
N MET A 6 2.81 -10.20 10.29
CA MET A 6 4.17 -10.69 10.56
C MET A 6 4.32 -12.20 10.29
N GLY A 7 3.29 -13.00 10.62
CA GLY A 7 3.28 -14.44 10.31
C GLY A 7 3.25 -14.72 8.80
N CYS A 8 2.41 -14.00 8.06
CA CYS A 8 2.36 -14.10 6.59
C CYS A 8 3.68 -13.66 5.94
N ALA A 9 4.36 -12.65 6.49
CA ALA A 9 5.63 -12.15 5.96
C ALA A 9 6.73 -13.22 5.91
N GLN A 10 6.84 -14.08 6.94
CA GLN A 10 7.83 -15.16 6.96
C GLN A 10 7.56 -16.22 5.88
N ILE A 11 6.29 -16.50 5.61
CA ILE A 11 5.89 -17.43 4.56
C ILE A 11 6.22 -16.83 3.19
N MET A 12 5.91 -15.55 2.99
CA MET A 12 6.21 -14.84 1.74
C MET A 12 7.71 -14.83 1.44
N ASP A 13 8.58 -14.58 2.44
CA ASP A 13 10.04 -14.64 2.26
C ASP A 13 10.53 -16.01 1.79
N ARG A 14 9.99 -17.08 2.39
CA ARG A 14 10.32 -18.46 1.99
C ARG A 14 9.88 -18.78 0.57
N LEU A 15 8.71 -18.27 0.15
CA LEU A 15 8.21 -18.46 -1.21
C LEU A 15 9.05 -17.67 -2.22
N LYS A 16 9.42 -16.42 -1.91
CA LYS A 16 10.35 -15.61 -2.71
C LYS A 16 11.70 -16.31 -2.87
N ALA A 17 12.25 -16.87 -1.79
CA ALA A 17 13.51 -17.62 -1.82
C ALA A 17 13.47 -18.86 -2.72
N LYS A 18 12.28 -19.42 -3.00
CA LYS A 18 12.06 -20.52 -3.94
C LYS A 18 11.87 -20.05 -5.40
N GLY A 19 12.03 -18.76 -5.69
CA GLY A 19 11.82 -18.19 -7.01
C GLY A 19 10.34 -18.00 -7.38
N MET A 20 9.43 -18.05 -6.41
CA MET A 20 8.00 -17.82 -6.66
C MET A 20 7.68 -16.32 -6.64
N THR A 21 6.83 -15.89 -7.56
CA THR A 21 6.26 -14.52 -7.52
C THR A 21 5.17 -14.46 -6.45
N VAL A 22 5.26 -13.49 -5.55
CA VAL A 22 4.30 -13.28 -4.47
C VAL A 22 3.59 -11.94 -4.69
N LEU A 23 2.26 -11.94 -4.66
CA LEU A 23 1.44 -10.74 -4.77
C LEU A 23 0.59 -10.61 -3.49
N LEU A 24 0.69 -9.46 -2.82
CA LEU A 24 -0.12 -9.11 -1.65
C LEU A 24 -0.93 -7.84 -1.95
N SER A 25 -2.22 -7.88 -1.65
CA SER A 25 -3.07 -6.68 -1.61
C SER A 25 -3.15 -6.19 -0.17
N THR A 26 -2.70 -4.96 0.09
CA THR A 26 -2.75 -4.33 1.42
C THR A 26 -3.23 -2.89 1.31
N HIS A 27 -3.94 -2.42 2.34
CA HIS A 27 -4.29 -1.02 2.52
C HIS A 27 -3.26 -0.25 3.34
N ASP A 28 -2.30 -0.95 3.95
CA ASP A 28 -1.20 -0.36 4.71
C ASP A 28 -0.03 -0.01 3.76
N LEU A 29 0.09 1.28 3.45
CA LEU A 29 1.12 1.82 2.58
C LEU A 29 2.52 1.77 3.19
N ASN A 30 2.65 1.86 4.51
CA ASN A 30 3.94 1.77 5.19
C ASN A 30 4.50 0.36 5.06
N LEU A 31 3.64 -0.66 5.26
CA LEU A 31 4.02 -2.06 5.02
C LEU A 31 4.44 -2.29 3.56
N ALA A 32 3.71 -1.70 2.62
CA ALA A 32 4.02 -1.81 1.20
C ALA A 32 5.39 -1.17 0.88
N ALA A 33 5.70 -0.01 1.47
CA ALA A 33 6.96 0.70 1.30
C ALA A 33 8.16 -0.06 1.89
N ASP A 34 8.02 -0.54 3.12
CA ASP A 34 9.13 -1.11 3.86
C ASP A 34 9.49 -2.53 3.43
N ARG A 35 8.54 -3.27 2.84
CA ARG A 35 8.67 -4.73 2.68
C ARG A 35 8.71 -5.22 1.24
N PHE A 36 8.19 -4.47 0.28
CA PHE A 36 8.04 -4.94 -1.10
C PHE A 36 8.97 -4.20 -2.05
N ASP A 37 9.63 -4.96 -2.93
CA ASP A 37 10.56 -4.42 -3.93
C ASP A 37 9.84 -3.63 -5.03
N ARG A 38 8.54 -3.92 -5.23
CA ARG A 38 7.68 -3.30 -6.23
C ARG A 38 6.27 -3.11 -5.69
N VAL A 39 5.67 -1.99 -6.06
CA VAL A 39 4.31 -1.64 -5.69
C VAL A 39 3.48 -1.43 -6.95
N LEU A 40 2.21 -1.81 -6.86
CA LEU A 40 1.22 -1.65 -7.91
C LEU A 40 -0.01 -0.94 -7.33
N LEU A 41 -0.25 0.30 -7.75
CA LEU A 41 -1.39 1.10 -7.33
C LEU A 41 -2.55 0.94 -8.31
N LEU A 42 -3.69 0.47 -7.79
CA LEU A 42 -4.91 0.19 -8.54
C LEU A 42 -6.08 1.03 -8.01
N ASN A 43 -6.77 1.72 -8.90
CA ASN A 43 -8.07 2.32 -8.63
C ASN A 43 -8.97 2.16 -9.86
N ARG A 44 -9.69 1.03 -9.94
CA ARG A 44 -10.46 0.55 -11.12
C ARG A 44 -9.65 0.38 -12.42
N ARG A 45 -8.46 0.97 -12.49
CA ARG A 45 -7.43 0.86 -13.51
C ARG A 45 -6.06 0.90 -12.82
N LEU A 46 -5.03 0.48 -13.54
CA LEU A 46 -3.65 0.67 -13.09
C LEU A 46 -3.31 2.17 -13.10
N ILE A 47 -2.88 2.68 -11.95
CA ILE A 47 -2.45 4.08 -11.77
C ILE A 47 -0.92 4.17 -11.89
N ALA A 48 -0.20 3.31 -11.17
CA ALA A 48 1.26 3.27 -11.21
C ALA A 48 1.81 1.88 -10.84
N HIS A 49 3.02 1.59 -11.31
CA HIS A 49 3.77 0.38 -11.00
C HIS A 49 5.28 0.66 -11.09
N GLY A 50 6.04 0.27 -10.06
CA GLY A 50 7.47 0.58 -9.96
C GLY A 50 8.01 0.31 -8.56
N ALA A 51 9.19 0.85 -8.26
CA ALA A 51 9.71 0.84 -6.89
C ALA A 51 8.81 1.71 -5.97
N PRO A 52 8.74 1.41 -4.66
CA PRO A 52 7.96 2.23 -3.72
C PRO A 52 8.27 3.72 -3.83
N ASP A 53 9.55 4.09 -3.93
CA ASP A 53 10.01 5.49 -4.00
C ASP A 53 9.56 6.22 -5.27
N GLU A 54 9.27 5.49 -6.35
CA GLU A 54 8.78 6.03 -7.62
C GLU A 54 7.24 6.10 -7.68
N VAL A 55 6.58 5.23 -6.91
CA VAL A 55 5.13 5.04 -6.95
C VAL A 55 4.43 5.84 -5.84
N PHE A 56 5.06 6.01 -4.69
CA PHE A 56 4.51 6.74 -3.54
C PHE A 56 4.82 8.25 -3.62
N CYS A 57 4.48 8.84 -4.76
CA CYS A 57 4.47 10.29 -4.93
C CYS A 57 3.06 10.83 -4.63
N PRO A 58 2.95 12.06 -4.08
CA PRO A 58 1.68 12.68 -3.71
C PRO A 58 0.64 12.64 -4.84
N GLU A 59 1.06 12.93 -6.07
CA GLU A 59 0.20 13.02 -7.25
C GLU A 59 -0.41 11.65 -7.61
N VAL A 60 0.39 10.58 -7.50
CA VAL A 60 -0.02 9.21 -7.81
C VAL A 60 -0.96 8.69 -6.73
N LEU A 61 -0.62 8.94 -5.46
CA LEU A 61 -1.41 8.52 -4.32
C LEU A 61 -2.76 9.23 -4.27
N GLN A 62 -2.82 10.52 -4.64
CA GLN A 62 -4.06 11.27 -4.76
C GLN A 62 -4.97 10.69 -5.86
N GLN A 63 -4.41 10.21 -6.97
CA GLN A 63 -5.19 9.52 -8.01
C GLN A 63 -5.70 8.14 -7.55
N ALA A 64 -4.92 7.42 -6.75
CA ALA A 64 -5.26 6.08 -6.28
C ALA A 64 -6.29 6.10 -5.13
N TYR A 65 -6.10 6.96 -4.12
CA TYR A 65 -6.90 7.00 -2.90
C TYR A 65 -7.91 8.16 -2.85
N GLY A 66 -7.87 9.09 -3.80
CA GLY A 66 -8.77 10.25 -3.82
C GLY A 66 -8.61 11.15 -2.59
N GLY A 67 -9.68 11.86 -2.21
CA GLY A 67 -9.71 12.76 -1.05
C GLY A 67 -9.75 12.06 0.32
N GLN A 68 -9.58 10.74 0.37
CA GLN A 68 -9.59 9.94 1.60
C GLN A 68 -8.20 9.83 2.26
N LEU A 69 -7.17 10.41 1.63
CA LEU A 69 -5.79 10.39 2.10
C LEU A 69 -5.24 11.81 2.09
N ALA A 70 -4.98 12.36 3.28
CA ALA A 70 -4.26 13.62 3.44
C ALA A 70 -2.75 13.33 3.37
N ILE A 71 -2.06 13.99 2.44
CA ILE A 71 -0.64 13.80 2.20
C ILE A 71 0.07 15.12 2.47
N TRP A 72 1.09 15.10 3.31
CA TRP A 72 1.95 16.25 3.59
C TRP A 72 3.42 15.87 3.41
N GLU A 73 4.14 16.74 2.72
CA GLU A 73 5.59 16.61 2.58
C GLU A 73 6.26 17.32 3.76
N HIS A 74 7.12 16.59 4.48
CA HIS A 74 7.93 17.12 5.58
C HIS A 74 9.42 17.01 5.22
N GLU A 75 10.28 17.80 5.87
CA GLU A 75 11.74 17.83 5.64
C GLU A 75 12.46 16.46 5.75
N ARG A 76 11.77 15.42 6.25
CA ARG A 76 12.33 14.07 6.47
C ARG A 76 11.57 12.97 5.72
N GLY A 77 10.62 13.31 4.87
CA GLY A 77 9.83 12.35 4.10
C GLY A 77 8.34 12.69 4.01
N LEU A 78 7.59 11.76 3.44
CA LEU A 78 6.15 11.91 3.21
C LEU A 78 5.36 11.45 4.44
N VAL A 79 4.47 12.31 4.94
CA VAL A 79 3.50 11.97 5.99
C VAL A 79 2.15 11.71 5.33
N MET A 80 1.59 10.53 5.61
CA MET A 80 0.34 10.06 5.03
C MET A 80 -0.67 9.83 6.14
N LEU A 81 -1.76 10.59 6.13
CA LEU A 81 -2.87 10.49 7.07
C LEU A 81 -4.10 10.00 6.32
N GLY A 82 -4.41 8.73 6.51
CA GLY A 82 -5.70 8.16 6.11
C GLY A 82 -6.63 8.11 7.31
N ASP A 83 -7.92 8.32 7.07
CA ASP A 83 -8.92 7.95 8.05
C ASP A 83 -8.87 6.42 8.21
N GLY A 84 -8.33 5.94 9.34
CA GLY A 84 -8.28 4.52 9.69
C GLY A 84 -9.65 3.88 9.92
N HIS A 85 -10.73 4.51 9.45
CA HIS A 85 -12.09 4.00 9.51
C HIS A 85 -12.33 3.06 8.33
N CYS A 86 -12.13 1.77 8.58
CA CYS A 86 -12.80 0.73 7.82
C CYS A 86 -14.29 0.78 8.16
N SER A 87 -15.05 1.71 7.54
CA SER A 87 -16.49 1.55 7.47
C SER A 87 -16.75 0.47 6.44
N MET A 88 -17.03 -0.73 6.96
CA MET A 88 -17.74 -1.79 6.26
C MET A 88 -18.85 -1.15 5.41
N GLY A 89 -18.96 -1.56 4.15
CA GLY A 89 -20.01 -1.07 3.28
C GLY A 89 -21.38 -1.35 3.89
N GLU A 90 -22.06 -0.30 4.35
CA GLU A 90 -23.50 -0.23 4.44
C GLU A 90 -24.02 0.68 3.32
N GLU A 91 -24.71 0.00 2.41
CA GLU A 91 -25.85 0.42 1.58
C GLU A 91 -25.75 1.63 0.63
N GLY A 92 -25.95 1.30 -0.65
CA GLY A 92 -27.29 1.57 -1.18
C GLY A 92 -27.35 2.17 -2.59
N ARG A 93 -27.67 1.32 -3.57
CA ARG A 93 -28.89 1.38 -4.43
C ARG A 93 -28.66 0.76 -5.81
#